data_AF-W7QG68-F1
#
_entry.id   AF-W7QG68-F1
#
_cell.length_a   1.000
_cell.length_b   1.000
_cell.length_c   1.000
_cell.angle_alpha   90.00
_cell.angle_beta   90.00
_cell.angle_gamma   90.00
#
_symmetry.space_group_name_H-M   'P 1'
#
loop_
_entity.id
_entity.type
_entity.pdbx_description
1 polymer ?
#
loop_
_entity_poly.entity_id
_entity_poly.type
_entity_poly.pdbx_seq_one_letter_code
_entity_poly.pdbx_strand_id
1 'polypeptide(L)'
;MPLRATEGQEAKTDGAEAGSARRDAQAEAGSSIADQAGSRPEQGRAAATDTSRREPGLSDWQPDEHLETQEPRLNWDSLVDDQNESGPAVPEPETKPESERSGDYPDQAAGLRAWQQAAASREGIAPPEPRADEPDSVEPSGEPQADGRVATAEQARAAAAQPEGPTLWTVEHLQSQRPQFDELAEPDGELPSLRLLTPAEPHQQNYTEQQLTDMAELLETRLREYGVKAEVVNTWPGPVITRFEIKPAAGVKVSKISNLAKDLARSLMVKSVRVVEVIPGRPTVGIEIPNPHRAMIRLREVIDSDRYQQEASPLTMALGQDIGGGPVVANLGKMPHLLVAGTTGSGKSVGVNAMLISMLLKAPPEELRLIMVDPKMLELSVYDGIPHLLAPVVTDMKEAANSLRWCVAEMERRYKLMAAMGVRNIAGFNGKLD
;
A
#
# COMPACT_ATOMS: atom_id res chain seq x y z
N MET A 1 16.61 -7.09 57.11
CA MET A 1 17.47 -6.23 57.95
C MET A 1 18.85 -6.15 57.31
N PRO A 2 19.38 -4.94 57.05
CA PRO A 2 20.59 -4.69 56.26
C PRO A 2 21.80 -4.29 57.14
N LEU A 3 23.03 -4.44 56.62
CA LEU A 3 24.26 -3.77 57.08
C LEU A 3 25.08 -3.40 55.82
N ARG A 4 25.11 -2.13 55.38
CA ARG A 4 26.14 -1.07 55.62
C ARG A 4 27.55 -1.50 55.18
N ALA A 5 28.14 -0.98 54.10
CA ALA A 5 28.68 0.37 53.82
C ALA A 5 30.05 0.68 54.49
N THR A 6 31.05 1.05 53.66
CA THR A 6 32.23 1.96 53.84
C THR A 6 33.22 1.63 52.70
N GLU A 7 33.49 2.47 51.68
CA GLU A 7 34.19 3.77 51.56
C GLU A 7 35.70 3.80 51.92
N GLY A 8 36.48 4.34 50.97
CA GLY A 8 37.83 4.92 51.13
C GLY A 8 39.00 4.03 50.69
N GLN A 9 40.07 4.48 50.01
CA GLN A 9 40.46 5.78 49.50
C GLN A 9 41.77 5.60 48.68
N GLU A 10 42.06 6.55 47.80
CA GLU A 10 43.19 6.66 46.87
C GLU A 10 44.60 6.59 47.50
N ALA A 11 45.60 6.20 46.70
CA ALA A 11 46.97 6.73 46.80
C ALA A 11 47.72 6.67 45.45
N LYS A 12 48.16 7.86 45.01
CA LYS A 12 49.09 8.18 43.92
C LYS A 12 50.45 7.49 44.05
N THR A 13 51.14 7.25 42.92
CA THR A 13 52.56 7.60 42.74
C THR A 13 52.88 7.85 41.25
N ASP A 14 53.73 8.86 41.03
CA ASP A 14 54.19 9.46 39.78
C ASP A 14 55.34 8.72 39.08
N GLY A 15 55.58 9.07 37.80
CA GLY A 15 56.86 8.92 37.07
C GLY A 15 56.64 8.52 35.60
N ALA A 16 56.46 9.42 34.62
CA ALA A 16 57.37 10.42 34.00
C ALA A 16 58.37 9.83 32.97
N GLU A 17 58.16 10.17 31.68
CA GLU A 17 59.13 10.45 30.58
C GLU A 17 58.48 10.11 29.21
N ALA A 18 58.74 10.70 28.05
CA ALA A 18 59.18 12.01 27.55
C ALA A 18 59.13 11.89 26.00
N GLY A 19 58.78 12.95 25.25
CA GLY A 19 58.89 12.97 23.77
C GLY A 19 57.82 13.82 23.10
N SER A 20 57.93 15.16 23.12
CA SER A 20 58.58 16.00 22.09
C SER A 20 57.74 16.20 20.82
N ALA A 21 57.01 17.32 20.79
CA ALA A 21 56.54 17.98 19.58
C ALA A 21 57.66 18.82 18.93
N ARG A 22 57.70 18.89 17.60
CA ARG A 22 58.11 20.09 16.85
C ARG A 22 57.66 20.05 15.39
N ARG A 23 57.41 21.25 14.90
CA ARG A 23 56.98 21.70 13.57
C ARG A 23 58.05 21.44 12.52
N ASP A 24 57.66 21.35 11.24
CA ASP A 24 58.07 22.33 10.21
C ASP A 24 57.34 22.13 8.88
N ALA A 25 57.28 23.22 8.12
CA ALA A 25 56.57 23.43 6.88
C ALA A 25 57.50 23.42 5.67
N GLN A 26 56.97 23.04 4.50
CA GLN A 26 57.28 23.48 3.11
C GLN A 26 56.52 22.52 2.17
N ALA A 27 55.79 22.85 1.09
CA ALA A 27 55.78 23.90 0.06
C ALA A 27 55.94 23.22 -1.32
N GLU A 28 54.85 23.06 -2.08
CA GLU A 28 54.80 22.91 -3.56
C GLU A 28 53.37 23.40 -3.96
N ALA A 29 53.10 24.46 -4.74
CA ALA A 29 53.57 24.99 -6.03
C ALA A 29 52.86 24.37 -7.26
N GLY A 30 52.03 25.20 -7.91
CA GLY A 30 51.52 25.06 -9.30
C GLY A 30 50.06 24.62 -9.43
N SER A 31 49.15 25.27 -10.18
CA SER A 31 49.18 26.48 -10.99
C SER A 31 47.72 26.88 -11.28
N SER A 32 47.32 28.13 -11.01
CA SER A 32 46.13 28.74 -11.59
C SER A 32 46.57 29.76 -12.64
N ILE A 33 45.96 29.72 -13.82
CA ILE A 33 46.12 30.73 -14.86
C ILE A 33 44.79 31.45 -15.01
N ALA A 34 44.83 32.76 -14.81
CA ALA A 34 43.89 33.72 -15.34
C ALA A 34 44.70 34.76 -16.13
N ASP A 35 44.23 35.12 -17.33
CA ASP A 35 44.54 36.36 -18.06
C ASP A 35 43.23 36.73 -18.77
N GLN A 36 42.53 37.79 -18.35
CA GLN A 36 42.71 39.24 -18.59
C GLN A 36 42.41 39.74 -20.02
N ALA A 37 41.41 40.63 -20.04
CA ALA A 37 41.36 41.95 -20.69
C ALA A 37 40.96 42.11 -22.18
N GLY A 38 40.09 43.11 -22.41
CA GLY A 38 39.94 43.84 -23.68
C GLY A 38 38.49 44.16 -24.08
N SER A 39 37.78 45.10 -23.44
CA SER A 39 37.57 46.51 -23.88
C SER A 39 36.85 46.73 -25.24
N ARG A 40 35.55 47.08 -25.13
CA ARG A 40 34.67 48.04 -25.89
C ARG A 40 35.26 48.84 -27.09
N PRO A 41 34.43 49.27 -28.09
CA PRO A 41 33.40 50.30 -27.87
C PRO A 41 32.09 50.26 -28.70
N GLU A 42 31.19 51.14 -28.27
CA GLU A 42 29.84 51.47 -28.76
C GLU A 42 29.80 52.22 -30.11
N GLN A 43 28.64 52.12 -30.79
CA GLN A 43 27.90 53.15 -31.57
C GLN A 43 26.65 52.40 -32.13
N GLY A 44 25.38 52.81 -32.04
CA GLY A 44 24.75 54.11 -31.87
C GLY A 44 24.09 54.57 -33.18
N ARG A 45 22.83 54.16 -33.48
CA ARG A 45 21.75 55.01 -34.08
C ARG A 45 20.50 54.25 -34.59
N ALA A 46 19.38 54.68 -34.01
CA ALA A 46 17.99 54.86 -34.45
C ALA A 46 17.49 54.56 -35.90
N ALA A 47 16.26 53.99 -35.90
CA ALA A 47 15.02 54.39 -36.60
C ALA A 47 14.58 53.75 -37.94
N ALA A 48 13.38 53.16 -37.85
CA ALA A 48 12.21 53.16 -38.75
C ALA A 48 12.18 52.31 -40.04
N THR A 49 11.27 51.31 -40.09
CA THR A 49 9.97 51.27 -40.81
C THR A 49 9.51 49.81 -40.93
N ASP A 50 8.42 49.42 -40.24
CA ASP A 50 7.11 49.08 -40.83
C ASP A 50 7.11 47.94 -41.86
N THR A 51 6.59 46.77 -41.45
CA THR A 51 5.68 45.96 -42.28
C THR A 51 4.92 44.98 -41.38
N SER A 52 3.62 45.19 -41.34
CA SER A 52 2.58 44.49 -40.59
C SER A 52 2.53 42.96 -40.77
N ARG A 53 2.43 42.22 -39.66
CA ARG A 53 1.69 40.95 -39.62
C ARG A 53 0.83 40.93 -38.35
N ARG A 54 -0.49 41.05 -38.57
CA ARG A 54 -1.55 41.17 -37.55
C ARG A 54 -1.66 39.89 -36.71
N GLU A 55 -1.66 40.04 -35.39
CA GLU A 55 -2.24 39.10 -34.44
C GLU A 55 -3.77 39.27 -34.43
N PRO A 56 -4.59 38.20 -34.33
CA PRO A 56 -6.02 38.34 -34.07
C PRO A 56 -6.22 38.74 -32.60
N GLY A 57 -6.90 39.86 -32.38
CA GLY A 57 -7.10 40.47 -31.09
C GLY A 57 -8.03 39.71 -30.15
N LEU A 58 -7.70 39.79 -28.86
CA LEU A 58 -8.63 39.67 -27.75
C LEU A 58 -9.61 40.86 -27.80
N SER A 59 -10.82 40.62 -28.30
CA SER A 59 -11.98 41.46 -27.99
C SER A 59 -13.23 40.65 -28.28
N ASP A 60 -13.63 39.80 -27.31
CA ASP A 60 -15.02 39.35 -27.06
C ASP A 60 -15.03 38.28 -25.95
N TRP A 61 -14.43 38.60 -24.80
CA TRP A 61 -14.67 37.81 -23.58
C TRP A 61 -15.06 38.75 -22.45
N GLN A 62 -16.35 38.78 -22.15
CA GLN A 62 -16.89 39.37 -20.92
C GLN A 62 -17.00 38.25 -19.89
N PRO A 63 -16.52 38.44 -18.64
CA PRO A 63 -16.70 37.45 -17.59
C PRO A 63 -18.17 37.48 -17.14
N ASP A 64 -18.82 36.32 -17.11
CA ASP A 64 -20.07 36.16 -16.37
C ASP A 64 -19.79 36.38 -14.88
N GLU A 65 -20.38 37.43 -14.31
CA GLU A 65 -20.38 37.74 -12.88
C GLU A 65 -21.29 36.77 -12.10
N HIS A 66 -21.01 35.47 -12.13
CA HIS A 66 -21.60 34.49 -11.20
C HIS A 66 -20.65 33.30 -10.99
N LEU A 67 -19.43 33.56 -10.51
CA LEU A 67 -18.60 32.52 -9.88
C LEU A 67 -18.92 32.50 -8.39
N GLU A 68 -20.05 31.91 -8.04
CA GLU A 68 -20.22 31.37 -6.70
C GLU A 68 -19.20 30.24 -6.52
N THR A 69 -18.45 30.31 -5.43
CA THR A 69 -17.49 29.32 -4.95
C THR A 69 -18.19 28.02 -4.52
N GLN A 70 -18.77 27.30 -5.48
CA GLN A 70 -19.27 25.94 -5.25
C GLN A 70 -18.34 24.95 -5.94
N GLU A 71 -17.59 24.21 -5.12
CA GLU A 71 -16.85 23.04 -5.57
C GLU A 71 -17.81 22.04 -6.26
N PRO A 72 -17.40 21.37 -7.35
CA PRO A 72 -18.28 20.47 -8.07
C PRO A 72 -18.55 19.21 -7.24
N ARG A 73 -19.72 19.16 -6.60
CA ARG A 73 -20.28 17.93 -6.02
C ARG A 73 -20.85 17.07 -7.15
N LEU A 74 -20.63 15.76 -7.07
CA LEU A 74 -21.24 14.81 -8.01
C LEU A 74 -22.77 14.86 -7.87
N ASN A 75 -23.47 15.36 -8.89
CA ASN A 75 -24.93 15.30 -8.94
C ASN A 75 -25.37 14.17 -9.89
N TRP A 76 -25.82 13.06 -9.32
CA TRP A 76 -26.23 11.87 -10.06
C TRP A 76 -27.44 12.11 -10.96
N ASP A 77 -28.35 13.00 -10.60
CA ASP A 77 -29.58 13.24 -11.37
C ASP A 77 -29.28 13.85 -12.75
N SER A 78 -28.17 14.58 -12.88
CA SER A 78 -27.75 15.21 -14.14
C SER A 78 -27.11 14.26 -15.16
N LEU A 79 -26.78 13.02 -14.75
CA LEU A 79 -26.17 12.00 -15.61
C LEU A 79 -27.18 10.96 -16.15
N VAL A 80 -28.46 11.07 -15.76
CA VAL A 80 -29.50 10.07 -16.12
C VAL A 80 -30.33 10.49 -17.34
N ASP A 81 -30.21 11.73 -17.81
CA ASP A 81 -31.14 12.32 -18.80
C ASP A 81 -30.58 12.47 -20.22
N ASP A 82 -29.84 11.46 -20.72
CA ASP A 82 -29.41 11.40 -22.12
C ASP A 82 -29.81 10.08 -22.80
N GLN A 83 -31.04 9.63 -22.52
CA GLN A 83 -31.69 8.52 -23.22
C GLN A 83 -33.00 8.96 -23.88
N ASN A 84 -33.02 10.03 -24.68
CA ASN A 84 -34.06 10.17 -25.71
C ASN A 84 -33.77 11.22 -26.79
N GLU A 85 -32.80 10.97 -27.68
CA GLU A 85 -32.80 11.63 -29.00
C GLU A 85 -32.51 10.65 -30.14
N SER A 86 -33.52 10.47 -30.98
CA SER A 86 -33.49 9.73 -32.23
C SER A 86 -32.69 10.51 -33.29
N GLY A 87 -31.37 10.30 -33.36
CA GLY A 87 -30.51 10.76 -34.45
C GLY A 87 -30.44 9.78 -35.64
N PRO A 88 -30.13 10.23 -36.88
CA PRO A 88 -30.32 9.43 -38.09
C PRO A 88 -29.27 8.32 -38.23
N ALA A 89 -29.67 7.23 -38.91
CA ALA A 89 -28.86 6.04 -39.16
C ALA A 89 -27.51 6.37 -39.82
N VAL A 90 -26.43 5.98 -39.17
CA VAL A 90 -25.06 6.00 -39.69
C VAL A 90 -24.85 4.76 -40.58
N PRO A 91 -24.36 4.89 -41.82
CA PRO A 91 -24.10 3.73 -42.68
C PRO A 91 -22.83 3.00 -42.22
N GLU A 92 -22.85 1.66 -42.31
CA GLU A 92 -21.70 0.79 -42.03
C GLU A 92 -20.47 1.17 -42.89
N PRO A 93 -19.25 1.19 -42.33
CA PRO A 93 -18.07 1.48 -43.12
C PRO A 93 -17.58 0.24 -43.88
N GLU A 94 -17.40 0.41 -45.19
CA GLU A 94 -16.71 -0.53 -46.08
C GLU A 94 -15.25 -0.73 -45.65
N THR A 95 -14.80 -1.98 -45.67
CA THR A 95 -13.42 -2.40 -45.40
C THR A 95 -12.53 -2.20 -46.64
N LYS A 96 -11.39 -1.50 -46.47
CA LYS A 96 -10.24 -1.54 -47.38
C LYS A 96 -8.90 -1.48 -46.61
N PRO A 97 -7.82 -2.05 -47.18
CA PRO A 97 -6.79 -2.75 -46.41
C PRO A 97 -5.66 -1.87 -45.87
N GLU A 98 -4.96 -2.43 -44.91
CA GLU A 98 -3.81 -1.89 -44.16
C GLU A 98 -2.70 -1.30 -45.04
N SER A 99 -2.06 -0.25 -44.51
CA SER A 99 -0.66 0.07 -44.83
C SER A 99 0.10 0.33 -43.53
N GLU A 100 1.26 -0.30 -43.46
CA GLU A 100 2.14 -0.48 -42.31
C GLU A 100 2.74 0.84 -41.81
N ARG A 101 2.70 1.07 -40.48
CA ARG A 101 3.75 1.80 -39.76
C ARG A 101 4.01 1.14 -38.41
N SER A 102 5.25 0.66 -38.30
CA SER A 102 5.90 -0.01 -37.19
C SER A 102 6.00 0.85 -35.91
N GLY A 103 5.60 0.29 -34.78
CA GLY A 103 5.89 0.79 -33.44
C GLY A 103 5.60 -0.29 -32.41
N ASP A 104 6.63 -0.76 -31.72
CA ASP A 104 6.67 -1.87 -30.75
C ASP A 104 5.74 -1.62 -29.54
N TYR A 105 4.55 -2.21 -29.55
CA TYR A 105 3.68 -2.39 -28.38
C TYR A 105 3.17 -3.84 -28.40
N PRO A 106 3.21 -4.59 -27.27
CA PRO A 106 2.65 -5.93 -27.24
C PRO A 106 1.13 -5.86 -27.47
N ASP A 107 0.68 -6.52 -28.53
CA ASP A 107 -0.70 -6.60 -28.99
C ASP A 107 -1.60 -7.22 -27.90
N GLN A 108 -2.30 -6.37 -27.15
CA GLN A 108 -3.24 -6.79 -26.10
C GLN A 108 -4.45 -7.56 -26.69
N ALA A 109 -4.71 -7.44 -28.00
CA ALA A 109 -5.76 -8.22 -28.67
C ALA A 109 -5.34 -9.68 -28.92
N ALA A 110 -4.04 -9.97 -29.01
CA ALA A 110 -3.55 -11.35 -29.18
C ALA A 110 -3.84 -12.23 -27.95
N GLY A 111 -3.76 -11.66 -26.75
CA GLY A 111 -4.06 -12.38 -25.50
C GLY A 111 -5.53 -12.78 -25.37
N LEU A 112 -6.45 -11.91 -25.80
CA LEU A 112 -7.89 -12.17 -25.80
C LEU A 112 -8.30 -13.24 -26.82
N ARG A 113 -7.69 -13.24 -28.01
CA ARG A 113 -7.92 -14.28 -29.03
C ARG A 113 -7.40 -15.64 -28.60
N ALA A 114 -6.25 -15.68 -27.92
CA ALA A 114 -5.68 -16.92 -27.38
C ALA A 114 -6.57 -17.55 -26.29
N TRP A 115 -7.20 -16.72 -25.46
CA TRP A 115 -8.12 -17.20 -24.42
C TRP A 115 -9.44 -17.74 -25.00
N GLN A 116 -9.98 -17.09 -26.04
CA GLN A 116 -11.18 -17.54 -26.75
C GLN A 116 -10.94 -18.85 -27.52
N GLN A 117 -9.77 -19.03 -28.13
CA GLN A 117 -9.40 -20.28 -28.80
C GLN A 117 -9.15 -21.44 -27.80
N ALA A 118 -8.63 -21.14 -26.61
CA ALA A 118 -8.49 -22.12 -25.53
C ALA A 118 -9.84 -22.54 -24.91
N ALA A 119 -10.83 -21.65 -24.92
CA ALA A 119 -12.20 -21.94 -24.47
C ALA A 119 -12.97 -22.78 -25.51
N ALA A 120 -12.77 -22.53 -26.80
CA ALA A 120 -13.43 -23.25 -27.90
C ALA A 120 -12.85 -24.65 -28.18
N SER A 121 -11.66 -24.97 -27.66
CA SER A 121 -10.99 -26.28 -27.84
C SER A 121 -11.29 -27.29 -26.73
N ARG A 122 -12.16 -26.96 -25.77
CA ARG A 122 -12.65 -27.87 -24.73
C ARG A 122 -14.10 -28.33 -25.01
N GLU A 123 -14.30 -28.95 -26.17
CA GLU A 123 -15.48 -29.79 -26.40
C GLU A 123 -15.10 -31.25 -26.11
N GLY A 124 -15.76 -31.89 -25.15
CA GLY A 124 -15.62 -33.34 -24.95
C GLY A 124 -15.58 -33.88 -23.52
N ILE A 125 -16.33 -33.30 -22.57
CA ILE A 125 -16.73 -34.03 -21.35
C ILE A 125 -18.21 -33.74 -21.11
N ALA A 126 -19.07 -34.67 -21.53
CA ALA A 126 -20.50 -34.65 -21.23
C ALA A 126 -20.73 -35.08 -19.77
N PRO A 127 -21.66 -34.43 -19.02
CA PRO A 127 -22.08 -34.91 -17.71
C PRO A 127 -22.87 -36.22 -17.84
N PRO A 128 -22.72 -37.20 -16.94
CA PRO A 128 -23.51 -38.43 -17.00
C PRO A 128 -24.98 -38.18 -16.58
N GLU A 129 -25.92 -38.73 -17.35
CA GLU A 129 -27.35 -38.72 -17.05
C GLU A 129 -27.71 -39.72 -15.93
N PRO A 130 -28.68 -39.41 -15.06
CA PRO A 130 -29.08 -40.31 -13.98
C PRO A 130 -30.05 -41.38 -14.49
N ARG A 131 -29.71 -42.65 -14.22
CA ARG A 131 -30.63 -43.79 -14.38
C ARG A 131 -31.69 -43.78 -13.27
N ALA A 132 -32.93 -44.09 -13.66
CA ALA A 132 -34.03 -44.37 -12.75
C ALA A 132 -33.94 -45.82 -12.27
N ASP A 133 -33.80 -46.02 -10.96
CA ASP A 133 -34.10 -47.27 -10.28
C ASP A 133 -35.34 -47.06 -9.40
N GLU A 134 -36.29 -48.00 -9.52
CA GLU A 134 -37.53 -48.10 -8.72
C GLU A 134 -37.24 -48.48 -7.25
N PRO A 135 -38.17 -48.23 -6.32
CA PRO A 135 -37.87 -48.16 -4.89
C PRO A 135 -37.95 -49.52 -4.21
N ASP A 136 -36.89 -49.89 -3.50
CA ASP A 136 -36.97 -50.92 -2.44
C ASP A 136 -36.95 -50.23 -1.07
N SER A 137 -37.94 -50.62 -0.26
CA SER A 137 -38.32 -50.08 1.03
C SER A 137 -37.26 -50.26 2.12
N VAL A 138 -36.83 -49.16 2.74
CA VAL A 138 -36.18 -49.15 4.07
C VAL A 138 -36.71 -47.97 4.89
N GLU A 139 -37.09 -48.25 6.14
CA GLU A 139 -37.74 -47.36 7.10
C GLU A 139 -36.96 -46.06 7.41
N PRO A 140 -37.64 -44.94 7.73
CA PRO A 140 -36.99 -43.65 7.91
C PRO A 140 -36.31 -43.59 9.28
N SER A 141 -34.99 -43.73 9.29
CA SER A 141 -34.14 -43.33 10.42
C SER A 141 -33.37 -42.07 10.05
N GLY A 142 -33.83 -40.94 10.61
CA GLY A 142 -33.08 -39.70 10.86
C GLY A 142 -32.35 -39.05 9.70
N GLU A 143 -32.97 -38.07 9.05
CA GLU A 143 -32.27 -37.06 8.26
C GLU A 143 -31.37 -36.18 9.14
N PRO A 144 -30.12 -35.86 8.76
CA PRO A 144 -29.41 -34.72 9.29
C PRO A 144 -29.95 -33.44 8.63
N GLN A 145 -30.88 -32.76 9.31
CA GLN A 145 -31.32 -31.42 8.93
C GLN A 145 -30.17 -30.41 9.09
N ALA A 146 -29.74 -29.83 7.97
CA ALA A 146 -28.98 -28.59 7.96
C ALA A 146 -29.95 -27.42 8.17
N ASP A 147 -30.20 -27.07 9.44
CA ASP A 147 -30.87 -25.83 9.81
C ASP A 147 -29.79 -24.79 10.18
N GLY A 148 -29.33 -24.04 9.17
CA GLY A 148 -28.58 -22.80 9.38
C GLY A 148 -29.49 -21.72 9.95
N ARG A 149 -29.98 -21.91 11.19
CA ARG A 149 -30.75 -20.90 11.91
C ARG A 149 -29.82 -19.76 12.28
N VAL A 150 -30.05 -18.59 11.68
CA VAL A 150 -29.49 -17.34 12.16
C VAL A 150 -30.06 -17.11 13.56
N ALA A 151 -29.21 -17.04 14.57
CA ALA A 151 -29.65 -16.80 15.94
C ALA A 151 -30.38 -15.45 16.01
N THR A 152 -31.54 -15.41 16.67
CA THR A 152 -32.26 -14.16 16.89
C THR A 152 -31.47 -13.24 17.83
N ALA A 153 -31.74 -11.93 17.77
CA ALA A 153 -31.08 -10.94 18.64
C ALA A 153 -31.21 -11.28 20.14
N GLU A 154 -32.31 -11.94 20.53
CA GLU A 154 -32.54 -12.43 21.89
C GLU A 154 -31.63 -13.60 22.28
N GLN A 155 -31.42 -14.55 21.36
CA GLN A 155 -30.52 -15.69 21.57
C GLN A 155 -29.06 -15.26 21.66
N ALA A 156 -28.67 -14.23 20.90
CA ALA A 156 -27.34 -13.64 20.97
C ALA A 156 -27.10 -12.88 22.29
N ARG A 157 -28.10 -12.16 22.82
CA ARG A 157 -28.00 -11.49 24.14
C ARG A 157 -27.88 -12.49 25.29
N ALA A 158 -28.58 -13.63 25.21
CA ALA A 158 -28.46 -14.70 26.20
C ALA A 158 -27.09 -15.40 26.16
N ALA A 159 -26.48 -15.54 24.98
CA ALA A 159 -25.14 -16.11 24.83
C ALA A 159 -24.03 -15.15 25.31
N ALA A 160 -24.20 -13.84 25.10
CA ALA A 160 -23.27 -12.81 25.60
C ALA A 160 -23.24 -12.68 27.13
N ALA A 161 -24.29 -13.17 27.82
CA ALA A 161 -24.36 -13.20 29.29
C ALA A 161 -23.63 -14.40 29.93
N GLN A 162 -23.10 -15.34 29.12
CA GLN A 162 -22.33 -16.48 29.61
C GLN A 162 -20.82 -16.21 29.49
N PRO A 163 -20.06 -16.24 30.61
CA PRO A 163 -18.65 -15.86 30.63
C PRO A 163 -17.69 -16.84 29.92
N GLU A 164 -18.16 -18.04 29.52
CA GLU A 164 -17.32 -19.08 28.88
C GLU A 164 -17.84 -19.55 27.50
N GLY A 165 -18.54 -18.68 26.76
CA GLY A 165 -18.94 -18.94 25.37
C GLY A 165 -17.95 -18.39 24.34
N PRO A 166 -17.91 -18.92 23.09
CA PRO A 166 -17.13 -18.30 22.02
C PRO A 166 -17.64 -16.88 21.75
N THR A 167 -16.74 -15.90 21.77
CA THR A 167 -17.06 -14.49 21.61
C THR A 167 -17.48 -14.21 20.17
N LEU A 168 -18.77 -14.30 19.88
CA LEU A 168 -19.34 -13.90 18.59
C LEU A 168 -19.52 -12.38 18.59
N TRP A 169 -18.59 -11.68 17.95
CA TRP A 169 -18.71 -10.25 17.71
C TRP A 169 -19.74 -10.01 16.59
N THR A 170 -20.94 -9.57 16.96
CA THR A 170 -21.90 -9.05 15.99
C THR A 170 -21.52 -7.63 15.56
N VAL A 171 -21.98 -7.20 14.38
CA VAL A 171 -21.84 -5.81 13.90
C VAL A 171 -22.41 -4.83 14.94
N GLU A 172 -23.49 -5.20 15.60
CA GLU A 172 -24.11 -4.43 16.68
C GLU A 172 -23.25 -4.41 17.96
N HIS A 173 -22.49 -5.47 18.25
CA HIS A 173 -21.48 -5.48 19.32
C HIS A 173 -20.29 -4.54 19.02
N LEU A 174 -19.84 -4.47 17.76
CA LEU A 174 -18.83 -3.51 17.32
C LEU A 174 -19.35 -2.07 17.34
N GLN A 175 -20.61 -1.83 16.97
CA GLN A 175 -21.24 -0.52 17.01
C GLN A 175 -21.52 -0.04 18.43
N SER A 176 -21.91 -0.94 19.34
CA SER A 176 -22.12 -0.63 20.77
C SER A 176 -20.83 -0.50 21.57
N GLN A 177 -19.72 -1.06 21.07
CA GLN A 177 -18.37 -0.79 21.56
C GLN A 177 -17.68 0.37 20.85
N ARG A 178 -18.36 1.14 19.99
CA ARG A 178 -17.85 2.45 19.60
C ARG A 178 -17.67 3.24 20.91
N PRO A 179 -16.45 3.68 21.24
CA PRO A 179 -16.31 4.68 22.27
C PRO A 179 -17.22 5.83 21.86
N GLN A 180 -18.15 6.22 22.72
CA GLN A 180 -18.88 7.47 22.54
C GLN A 180 -17.83 8.58 22.65
N PHE A 181 -17.33 9.01 21.50
CA PHE A 181 -16.41 10.13 21.40
C PHE A 181 -17.16 11.48 21.46
N ASP A 182 -18.43 11.48 21.88
CA ASP A 182 -19.24 12.70 22.09
C ASP A 182 -18.60 13.66 23.12
N GLU A 183 -17.71 13.16 23.98
CA GLU A 183 -16.98 13.97 24.97
C GLU A 183 -15.55 14.36 24.53
N LEU A 184 -15.06 13.85 23.39
CA LEU A 184 -13.82 14.39 22.84
C LEU A 184 -14.16 15.72 22.16
N ALA A 185 -13.60 16.81 22.69
CA ALA A 185 -13.60 18.08 21.97
C ALA A 185 -13.15 17.81 20.53
N GLU A 186 -13.94 18.30 19.56
CA GLU A 186 -13.54 18.27 18.15
C GLU A 186 -12.11 18.80 18.09
N PRO A 187 -11.15 18.05 17.52
CA PRO A 187 -9.76 18.45 17.58
C PRO A 187 -9.62 19.83 16.92
N ASP A 188 -9.10 20.80 17.68
CA ASP A 188 -8.77 22.13 17.15
C ASP A 188 -7.73 21.96 16.03
N GLY A 189 -8.15 22.13 14.77
CA GLY A 189 -7.29 22.07 13.60
C GLY A 189 -8.00 21.56 12.34
N GLU A 190 -7.39 21.78 11.18
CA GLU A 190 -7.89 21.29 9.88
C GLU A 190 -7.73 19.76 9.71
N LEU A 191 -6.89 19.12 10.53
CA LEU A 191 -6.58 17.68 10.47
C LEU A 191 -6.88 16.97 11.79
N PRO A 192 -7.31 15.68 11.76
CA PRO A 192 -7.64 14.96 12.98
C PRO A 192 -6.43 14.74 13.91
N SER A 193 -6.68 14.78 15.22
CA SER A 193 -5.62 14.52 16.18
C SER A 193 -5.15 13.07 16.12
N LEU A 194 -3.84 12.96 16.00
CA LEU A 194 -3.03 11.79 16.21
C LEU A 194 -3.39 10.98 17.49
N ARG A 195 -3.91 11.64 18.54
CA ARG A 195 -4.36 11.00 19.80
C ARG A 195 -5.52 10.01 19.63
N LEU A 196 -6.24 10.07 18.51
CA LEU A 196 -7.32 9.12 18.20
C LEU A 196 -6.79 7.70 17.93
N LEU A 197 -5.50 7.55 17.65
CA LEU A 197 -4.87 6.26 17.44
C LEU A 197 -4.29 5.70 18.74
N THR A 198 -4.44 4.40 18.94
CA THR A 198 -3.85 3.72 20.11
C THR A 198 -2.33 3.72 20.02
N PRO A 199 -1.61 4.13 21.10
CA PRO A 199 -0.15 4.10 21.14
C PRO A 199 0.42 2.68 21.00
N ALA A 200 1.68 2.61 20.58
CA ALA A 200 2.42 1.36 20.48
C ALA A 200 2.69 0.76 21.87
N GLU A 201 2.63 -0.56 21.96
CA GLU A 201 3.07 -1.28 23.16
C GLU A 201 4.59 -1.52 23.08
N PRO A 202 5.31 -1.53 24.22
CA PRO A 202 6.73 -1.85 24.22
C PRO A 202 6.99 -3.24 23.64
N HIS A 203 7.84 -3.32 22.63
CA HIS A 203 8.22 -4.59 22.02
C HIS A 203 9.01 -5.46 23.01
N GLN A 204 8.50 -6.65 23.29
CA GLN A 204 9.22 -7.68 24.04
C GLN A 204 10.12 -8.48 23.09
N GLN A 205 11.33 -8.80 23.53
CA GLN A 205 12.24 -9.64 22.76
C GLN A 205 11.67 -11.06 22.65
N ASN A 206 11.63 -11.59 21.42
CA ASN A 206 11.09 -12.91 21.13
C ASN A 206 12.03 -14.05 21.50
N TYR A 207 13.34 -13.81 21.39
CA TYR A 207 14.37 -14.82 21.59
C TYR A 207 15.57 -14.24 22.33
N THR A 208 16.17 -15.06 23.17
CA THR A 208 17.54 -14.84 23.66
C THR A 208 18.56 -15.27 22.60
N GLU A 209 19.80 -14.80 22.68
CA GLU A 209 20.87 -15.21 21.76
C GLU A 209 21.09 -16.73 21.75
N GLN A 210 20.97 -17.37 22.91
CA GLN A 210 21.08 -18.82 23.03
C GLN A 210 19.94 -19.53 22.28
N GLN A 211 18.70 -19.07 22.42
CA GLN A 211 17.56 -19.66 21.70
C GLN A 211 17.69 -19.50 20.18
N LEU A 212 18.25 -18.37 19.71
CA LEU A 212 18.52 -18.17 18.28
C LEU A 212 19.58 -19.15 17.77
N THR A 213 20.60 -19.43 18.59
CA THR A 213 21.66 -20.41 18.28
C THR A 213 21.08 -21.82 18.22
N ASP A 214 20.31 -22.22 19.23
CA ASP A 214 19.66 -23.53 19.28
C ASP A 214 18.72 -23.75 18.08
N MET A 215 17.98 -22.70 17.69
CA MET A 215 17.09 -22.74 16.52
C MET A 215 17.88 -22.84 15.21
N ALA A 216 19.03 -22.18 15.10
CA ALA A 216 19.90 -22.26 13.94
C ALA A 216 20.47 -23.69 13.78
N GLU A 217 20.96 -24.30 14.86
CA GLU A 217 21.46 -25.68 14.85
C GLU A 217 20.36 -26.69 14.50
N LEU A 218 19.15 -26.47 15.05
CA LEU A 218 17.99 -27.28 14.72
C LEU A 218 17.64 -27.16 13.22
N LEU A 219 17.65 -25.94 12.67
CA LEU A 219 17.37 -25.68 11.26
C LEU A 219 18.37 -26.42 10.34
N GLU A 220 19.66 -26.34 10.63
CA GLU A 220 20.69 -27.08 9.89
C GLU A 220 20.48 -28.59 9.96
N THR A 221 20.14 -29.10 11.14
CA THR A 221 19.90 -30.52 11.36
C THR A 221 18.69 -31.01 10.57
N ARG A 222 17.58 -30.26 10.58
CA ARG A 222 16.38 -30.59 9.79
C ARG A 222 16.64 -30.51 8.28
N LEU A 223 17.34 -29.49 7.81
CA LEU A 223 17.70 -29.40 6.39
C LEU A 223 18.54 -30.61 5.96
N ARG A 224 19.48 -31.04 6.81
CA ARG A 224 20.34 -32.20 6.56
C ARG A 224 19.55 -33.51 6.47
N GLU A 225 18.54 -33.70 7.32
CA GLU A 225 17.62 -34.86 7.27
C GLU A 225 16.89 -34.96 5.92
N TYR A 226 16.52 -33.82 5.31
CA TYR A 226 15.93 -33.76 3.97
C TYR A 226 16.96 -33.78 2.82
N GLY A 227 18.23 -34.07 3.13
CA GLY A 227 19.32 -34.15 2.16
C GLY A 227 19.72 -32.79 1.58
N VAL A 228 19.52 -31.71 2.33
CA VAL A 228 20.00 -30.36 2.02
C VAL A 228 21.12 -30.01 3.00
N LYS A 229 22.36 -29.93 2.52
CA LYS A 229 23.47 -29.43 3.32
C LYS A 229 23.53 -27.91 3.19
N ALA A 230 23.30 -27.20 4.30
CA ALA A 230 23.40 -25.76 4.40
C ALA A 230 23.84 -25.38 5.82
N GLU A 231 24.49 -24.22 5.96
CA GLU A 231 24.94 -23.66 7.22
C GLU A 231 24.27 -22.30 7.45
N VAL A 232 23.84 -22.01 8.68
CA VAL A 232 23.30 -20.70 9.06
C VAL A 232 24.48 -19.74 9.27
N VAL A 233 24.51 -18.66 8.50
CA VAL A 233 25.59 -17.66 8.56
C VAL A 233 25.21 -16.49 9.46
N ASN A 234 23.96 -16.04 9.38
CA ASN A 234 23.45 -14.90 10.16
C ASN A 234 21.99 -15.14 10.57
N THR A 235 21.60 -14.50 11.67
CA THR A 235 20.22 -14.51 12.17
C THR A 235 19.74 -13.08 12.41
N TRP A 236 18.57 -12.76 11.88
CA TRP A 236 17.95 -11.44 11.99
C TRP A 236 16.58 -11.58 12.64
N PRO A 237 16.48 -11.37 13.96
CA PRO A 237 15.21 -11.37 14.66
C PRO A 237 14.41 -10.10 14.29
N GLY A 238 13.15 -10.30 13.92
CA GLY A 238 12.19 -9.23 13.63
C GLY A 238 10.99 -9.26 14.57
N PRO A 239 10.02 -8.35 14.40
CA PRO A 239 8.83 -8.26 15.25
C PRO A 239 7.87 -9.44 15.10
N VAL A 240 7.69 -9.94 13.86
CA VAL A 240 6.70 -10.98 13.52
C VAL A 240 7.37 -12.29 13.13
N ILE A 241 8.52 -12.20 12.47
CA ILE A 241 9.30 -13.33 11.97
C ILE A 241 10.77 -13.14 12.30
N THR A 242 11.52 -14.22 12.30
CA THR A 242 12.99 -14.22 12.37
C THR A 242 13.52 -14.79 11.06
N ARG A 243 14.47 -14.09 10.44
CA ARG A 243 15.14 -14.54 9.21
C ARG A 243 16.46 -15.18 9.54
N PHE A 244 16.60 -16.46 9.22
CA PHE A 244 17.84 -17.20 9.23
C PHE A 244 18.43 -17.17 7.83
N GLU A 245 19.63 -16.61 7.69
CA GLU A 245 20.34 -16.65 6.43
C GLU A 245 21.20 -17.89 6.36
N ILE A 246 20.96 -18.71 5.34
CA ILE A 246 21.71 -19.93 5.13
C ILE A 246 22.59 -19.82 3.89
N LYS A 247 23.73 -20.50 3.95
CA LYS A 247 24.62 -20.75 2.83
C LYS A 247 24.50 -22.23 2.44
N PRO A 248 23.82 -22.54 1.33
CA PRO A 248 23.76 -23.90 0.82
C PRO A 248 25.14 -24.39 0.38
N ALA A 249 25.41 -25.68 0.54
CA ALA A 249 26.60 -26.31 0.00
C ALA A 249 26.61 -26.26 -1.54
N ALA A 250 27.80 -26.34 -2.14
CA ALA A 250 27.96 -26.33 -3.59
C ALA A 250 27.09 -27.42 -4.26
N GLY A 251 26.37 -27.04 -5.32
CA GLY A 251 25.49 -27.94 -6.08
C GLY A 251 24.08 -28.10 -5.52
N VAL A 252 23.76 -27.55 -4.35
CA VAL A 252 22.38 -27.53 -3.83
C VAL A 252 21.57 -26.48 -4.58
N LYS A 253 20.51 -26.91 -5.27
CA LYS A 253 19.57 -26.01 -5.94
C LYS A 253 18.63 -25.35 -4.93
N VAL A 254 18.44 -24.04 -5.03
CA VAL A 254 17.54 -23.27 -4.14
C VAL A 254 16.10 -23.78 -4.22
N SER A 255 15.64 -24.19 -5.41
CA SER A 255 14.31 -24.79 -5.59
C SER A 255 14.07 -26.04 -4.74
N LYS A 256 15.13 -26.81 -4.42
CA LYS A 256 15.03 -27.94 -3.50
C LYS A 256 14.63 -27.47 -2.09
N ILE A 257 15.17 -26.34 -1.64
CA ILE A 257 14.86 -25.74 -0.34
C ILE A 257 13.44 -25.16 -0.36
N SER A 258 13.06 -24.44 -1.42
CA SER A 258 11.71 -23.88 -1.59
C SER A 258 10.63 -24.97 -1.55
N ASN A 259 10.87 -26.12 -2.18
CA ASN A 259 9.93 -27.25 -2.19
C ASN A 259 9.77 -27.92 -0.81
N LEU A 260 10.77 -27.81 0.06
CA LEU A 260 10.75 -28.39 1.41
C LEU A 260 10.06 -27.48 2.44
N ALA A 261 9.61 -26.28 2.08
CA ALA A 261 9.09 -25.31 3.04
C ALA A 261 7.97 -25.85 3.95
N LYS A 262 7.05 -26.66 3.40
CA LYS A 262 5.95 -27.28 4.18
C LYS A 262 6.46 -28.37 5.14
N ASP A 263 7.39 -29.21 4.68
CA ASP A 263 7.97 -30.27 5.50
C ASP A 263 8.87 -29.70 6.60
N LEU A 264 9.64 -28.66 6.26
CA LEU A 264 10.46 -27.93 7.20
C LEU A 264 9.60 -27.27 8.29
N ALA A 265 8.51 -26.59 7.91
CA ALA A 265 7.56 -26.02 8.86
C ALA A 265 7.01 -27.08 9.84
N ARG A 266 6.65 -28.26 9.34
CA ARG A 266 6.19 -29.39 10.15
C ARG A 266 7.28 -29.92 11.08
N SER A 267 8.52 -30.05 10.61
CA SER A 267 9.65 -30.54 11.41
C SER A 267 10.08 -29.59 12.52
N LEU A 268 9.84 -28.29 12.34
CA LEU A 268 10.11 -27.22 13.30
C LEU A 268 8.90 -26.89 14.17
N MET A 269 7.76 -27.55 13.97
CA MET A 269 6.50 -27.30 14.71
C MET A 269 6.01 -25.84 14.59
N VAL A 270 6.24 -25.20 13.44
CA VAL A 270 5.79 -23.83 13.15
C VAL A 270 4.66 -23.82 12.13
N LYS A 271 3.85 -22.75 12.14
CA LYS A 271 2.68 -22.60 11.25
C LYS A 271 3.05 -22.64 9.77
N SER A 272 4.16 -22.00 9.41
CA SER A 272 4.64 -21.89 8.03
C SER A 272 6.10 -21.47 8.04
N VAL A 273 6.81 -21.79 6.96
CA VAL A 273 8.16 -21.27 6.69
C VAL A 273 8.14 -20.61 5.31
N ARG A 274 8.75 -19.44 5.19
CA ARG A 274 8.93 -18.76 3.90
C ARG A 274 10.39 -18.80 3.49
N VAL A 275 10.65 -19.26 2.26
CA VAL A 275 11.99 -19.31 1.68
C VAL A 275 12.17 -18.11 0.76
N VAL A 276 13.18 -17.30 1.04
CA VAL A 276 13.63 -16.17 0.23
C VAL A 276 14.80 -16.63 -0.61
N GLU A 277 14.54 -16.91 -1.88
CA GLU A 277 15.53 -17.54 -2.77
C GLU A 277 16.77 -16.69 -2.99
N VAL A 278 16.60 -15.36 -3.05
CA VAL A 278 17.69 -14.42 -3.29
C VAL A 278 17.60 -13.27 -2.29
N ILE A 279 18.70 -13.04 -1.57
CA ILE A 279 18.89 -11.85 -0.74
C ILE A 279 19.73 -10.85 -1.55
N PRO A 280 19.22 -9.64 -1.84
CA PRO A 280 19.97 -8.64 -2.59
C PRO A 280 21.34 -8.37 -1.97
N GLY A 281 22.39 -8.42 -2.80
CA GLY A 281 23.76 -8.14 -2.38
C GLY A 281 24.46 -9.26 -1.60
N ARG A 282 23.83 -10.43 -1.37
CA ARG A 282 24.42 -11.53 -0.59
C ARG A 282 24.20 -12.90 -1.27
N PRO A 283 25.21 -13.79 -1.33
CA PRO A 283 25.08 -15.11 -1.96
C PRO A 283 24.43 -16.14 -1.00
N THR A 284 23.37 -15.75 -0.32
CA THR A 284 22.71 -16.53 0.75
C THR A 284 21.21 -16.63 0.49
N VAL A 285 20.60 -17.69 1.01
CA VAL A 285 19.15 -17.92 0.97
C VAL A 285 18.57 -17.56 2.33
N GLY A 286 17.40 -16.91 2.36
CA GLY A 286 16.72 -16.59 3.62
C GLY A 286 15.67 -17.63 3.97
N ILE A 287 15.62 -18.04 5.23
CA ILE A 287 14.54 -18.85 5.80
C ILE A 287 13.85 -18.00 6.87
N GLU A 288 12.59 -17.65 6.62
CA GLU A 288 11.78 -16.83 7.50
C GLU A 288 10.84 -17.72 8.32
N ILE A 289 11.00 -17.65 9.64
CA ILE A 289 10.26 -18.46 10.61
C ILE A 289 9.41 -17.53 11.47
N PRO A 290 8.09 -17.79 11.64
CA PRO A 290 7.24 -17.04 12.55
C PRO A 290 7.74 -17.12 14.00
N ASN A 291 7.78 -15.98 14.67
CA ASN A 291 8.11 -15.93 16.08
C ASN A 291 6.95 -16.53 16.93
N PRO A 292 7.24 -17.08 18.12
CA PRO A 292 6.22 -17.57 19.04
C PRO A 292 5.29 -16.43 19.51
N HIS A 293 5.86 -15.26 19.82
CA HIS A 293 5.13 -14.08 20.29
C HIS A 293 5.22 -12.95 19.25
N ARG A 294 4.37 -13.04 18.23
CA ARG A 294 4.32 -12.02 17.15
C ARG A 294 3.87 -10.67 17.72
N ALA A 295 4.70 -9.66 17.56
CA ALA A 295 4.35 -8.30 17.96
C ALA A 295 3.20 -7.74 17.11
N MET A 296 2.28 -7.02 17.75
CA MET A 296 1.23 -6.28 17.06
C MET A 296 1.78 -4.92 16.63
N ILE A 297 1.90 -4.71 15.32
CA ILE A 297 2.32 -3.42 14.77
C ILE A 297 1.12 -2.47 14.77
N ARG A 298 1.17 -1.41 15.59
CA ARG A 298 0.10 -0.40 15.64
C ARG A 298 0.31 0.62 14.52
N LEU A 299 -0.79 1.06 13.89
CA LEU A 299 -0.74 2.10 12.85
C LEU A 299 -0.03 3.38 13.35
N ARG A 300 -0.30 3.73 14.62
CA ARG A 300 0.31 4.86 15.31
C ARG A 300 1.84 4.87 15.22
N GLU A 301 2.46 3.71 15.39
CA GLU A 301 3.91 3.58 15.42
C GLU A 301 4.55 3.95 14.06
N VAL A 302 3.88 3.59 12.97
CA VAL A 302 4.35 3.92 11.62
C VAL A 302 4.09 5.39 11.30
N ILE A 303 2.95 5.92 11.73
CA ILE A 303 2.59 7.33 11.54
C ILE A 303 3.51 8.26 12.34
N ASP A 304 3.90 7.88 13.55
CA ASP A 304 4.84 8.65 14.37
C ASP A 304 6.27 8.63 13.83
N SER A 305 6.60 7.75 12.88
CA SER A 305 7.95 7.66 12.34
C SER A 305 8.33 8.89 11.51
N ASP A 306 9.60 9.28 11.58
CA ASP A 306 10.17 10.35 10.73
C ASP A 306 9.90 10.11 9.25
N ARG A 307 9.95 8.85 8.82
CA ARG A 307 9.67 8.45 7.43
C ARG A 307 8.28 8.87 6.97
N TYR A 308 7.28 8.82 7.84
CA TYR A 308 5.93 9.25 7.53
C TYR A 308 5.77 10.77 7.68
N GLN A 309 6.33 11.34 8.74
CA GLN A 309 6.20 12.76 9.06
C GLN A 309 6.89 13.66 8.02
N GLN A 310 8.02 13.23 7.46
CA GLN A 310 8.80 13.99 6.48
C GLN A 310 8.25 13.90 5.04
N GLU A 311 7.35 12.97 4.75
CA GLU A 311 6.72 12.88 3.42
C GLU A 311 5.64 13.94 3.27
N ALA A 312 5.83 14.86 2.33
CA ALA A 312 4.91 15.98 2.08
C ALA A 312 3.68 15.59 1.24
N SER A 313 3.68 14.41 0.60
CA SER A 313 2.59 14.02 -0.29
C SER A 313 1.29 13.76 0.47
N PRO A 314 0.14 14.33 0.04
CA PRO A 314 -1.16 14.00 0.63
C PRO A 314 -1.57 12.53 0.40
N LEU A 315 -0.93 11.88 -0.59
CA LEU A 315 -1.13 10.48 -0.96
C LEU A 315 -0.18 9.51 -0.25
N THR A 316 0.35 9.90 0.91
CA THR A 316 1.25 9.07 1.73
C THR A 316 0.47 8.05 2.53
N MET A 317 0.90 6.78 2.48
CA MET A 317 0.26 5.65 3.13
C MET A 317 1.25 4.90 4.03
N ALA A 318 0.89 4.70 5.30
CA ALA A 318 1.60 3.82 6.21
C ALA A 318 1.20 2.36 5.92
N LEU A 319 2.17 1.52 5.54
CA LEU A 319 1.91 0.11 5.20
C LEU A 319 2.15 -0.84 6.38
N GLY A 320 3.02 -0.46 7.32
CA GLY A 320 3.41 -1.30 8.45
C GLY A 320 4.90 -1.22 8.74
N GLN A 321 5.47 -2.34 9.17
CA GLN A 321 6.90 -2.50 9.34
C GLN A 321 7.44 -3.58 8.41
N ASP A 322 8.71 -3.47 8.05
CA ASP A 322 9.42 -4.53 7.36
C ASP A 322 9.78 -5.66 8.33
N ILE A 323 10.45 -6.68 7.79
CA ILE A 323 10.85 -7.86 8.56
C ILE A 323 11.88 -7.55 9.66
N GLY A 324 12.55 -6.39 9.62
CA GLY A 324 13.48 -5.92 10.64
C GLY A 324 12.86 -4.94 11.63
N GLY A 325 11.57 -4.60 11.50
CA GLY A 325 10.87 -3.63 12.33
C GLY A 325 10.98 -2.18 11.84
N GLY A 326 11.63 -1.93 10.70
CA GLY A 326 11.72 -0.60 10.12
C GLY A 326 10.35 -0.13 9.58
N PRO A 327 9.94 1.13 9.79
CA PRO A 327 8.66 1.63 9.29
C PRO A 327 8.64 1.65 7.76
N VAL A 328 7.57 1.13 7.16
CA VAL A 328 7.34 1.09 5.72
C VAL A 328 6.23 2.05 5.37
N VAL A 329 6.62 3.11 4.66
CA VAL A 329 5.74 4.16 4.16
C VAL A 329 5.85 4.19 2.64
N ALA A 330 4.71 4.36 1.99
CA ALA A 330 4.57 4.42 0.54
C ALA A 330 3.87 5.71 0.12
N ASN A 331 4.05 6.12 -1.14
CA ASN A 331 3.39 7.28 -1.72
C ASN A 331 2.64 6.84 -2.98
N LEU A 332 1.31 6.89 -2.94
CA LEU A 332 0.47 6.48 -4.07
C LEU A 332 0.68 7.38 -5.30
N GLY A 333 1.08 8.64 -5.13
CA GLY A 333 1.44 9.50 -6.28
C GLY A 333 2.66 9.01 -7.07
N LYS A 334 3.56 8.24 -6.43
CA LYS A 334 4.71 7.59 -7.09
C LYS A 334 4.38 6.18 -7.59
N MET A 335 3.30 5.58 -7.09
CA MET A 335 2.74 4.29 -7.49
C MET A 335 1.32 4.52 -7.97
N PRO A 336 1.12 5.09 -9.17
CA PRO A 336 -0.11 5.81 -9.52
C PRO A 336 -1.39 4.98 -9.36
N HIS A 337 -1.27 3.66 -9.41
CA HIS A 337 -2.33 2.72 -9.06
C HIS A 337 -1.79 1.57 -8.22
N LEU A 338 -2.61 1.06 -7.29
CA LEU A 338 -2.28 -0.05 -6.39
C LEU A 338 -3.36 -1.14 -6.48
N LEU A 339 -2.94 -2.40 -6.63
CA LEU A 339 -3.80 -3.57 -6.53
C LEU A 339 -3.56 -4.27 -5.19
N VAL A 340 -4.62 -4.43 -4.39
CA VAL A 340 -4.59 -5.14 -3.11
C VAL A 340 -5.43 -6.40 -3.19
N ALA A 341 -4.80 -7.56 -2.98
CA ALA A 341 -5.46 -8.86 -2.99
C ALA A 341 -5.13 -9.65 -1.71
N GLY A 342 -6.09 -10.44 -1.24
CA GLY A 342 -5.93 -11.27 -0.05
C GLY A 342 -7.20 -12.06 0.25
N THR A 343 -7.03 -13.26 0.83
CA THR A 343 -8.13 -14.10 1.29
C THR A 343 -8.84 -13.48 2.50
N THR A 344 -10.05 -13.95 2.82
CA THR A 344 -10.72 -13.54 4.07
C THR A 344 -9.82 -13.82 5.28
N GLY A 345 -9.75 -12.87 6.21
CA GLY A 345 -8.89 -12.98 7.40
C GLY A 345 -7.39 -12.72 7.16
N SER A 346 -6.96 -12.46 5.93
CA SER A 346 -5.55 -12.13 5.63
C SER A 346 -5.12 -10.72 6.09
N GLY A 347 -6.07 -9.87 6.49
CA GLY A 347 -5.82 -8.48 6.89
C GLY A 347 -6.02 -7.45 5.77
N LYS A 348 -6.54 -7.83 4.60
CA LYS A 348 -6.80 -6.91 3.48
C LYS A 348 -7.58 -5.66 3.90
N SER A 349 -8.72 -5.84 4.55
CA SER A 349 -9.60 -4.72 4.92
C SER A 349 -8.94 -3.80 5.95
N VAL A 350 -8.20 -4.36 6.91
CA VAL A 350 -7.39 -3.60 7.88
C VAL A 350 -6.29 -2.81 7.16
N GLY A 351 -5.63 -3.41 6.16
CA GLY A 351 -4.62 -2.74 5.35
C GLY A 351 -5.19 -1.57 4.52
N VAL A 352 -6.37 -1.74 3.92
CA VAL A 352 -7.06 -0.65 3.21
C VAL A 352 -7.43 0.49 4.18
N ASN A 353 -7.97 0.16 5.35
CA ASN A 353 -8.26 1.16 6.38
C ASN A 353 -7.00 1.90 6.85
N ALA A 354 -5.88 1.21 7.03
CA ALA A 354 -4.60 1.84 7.37
C ALA A 354 -4.15 2.83 6.28
N MET A 355 -4.29 2.46 5.00
CA MET A 355 -3.97 3.35 3.87
C MET A 355 -4.87 4.59 3.84
N LEU A 356 -6.18 4.42 4.01
CA LEU A 356 -7.15 5.53 4.01
C LEU A 356 -6.90 6.48 5.19
N ILE A 357 -6.81 5.94 6.41
CA ILE A 357 -6.56 6.73 7.63
C ILE A 357 -5.25 7.50 7.53
N SER A 358 -4.20 6.91 6.92
CA SER A 358 -2.95 7.62 6.67
C SER A 358 -3.20 8.90 5.87
N MET A 359 -3.86 8.79 4.72
CA MET A 359 -4.13 9.95 3.87
C MET A 359 -5.03 10.99 4.57
N LEU A 360 -6.06 10.55 5.30
CA LEU A 360 -6.96 11.43 6.04
C LEU A 360 -6.29 12.18 7.20
N LEU A 361 -5.24 11.61 7.81
CA LEU A 361 -4.45 12.26 8.86
C LEU A 361 -3.43 13.27 8.30
N LYS A 362 -3.25 13.33 6.98
CA LYS A 362 -2.25 14.17 6.33
C LYS A 362 -2.84 15.24 5.42
N ALA A 363 -4.01 14.99 4.82
CA ALA A 363 -4.57 15.84 3.78
C ALA A 363 -5.97 16.36 4.13
N PRO A 364 -6.23 17.67 4.04
CA PRO A 364 -7.57 18.22 4.09
C PRO A 364 -8.36 17.88 2.80
N PRO A 365 -9.70 18.07 2.78
CA PRO A 365 -10.55 17.78 1.61
C PRO A 365 -10.18 18.54 0.33
N GLU A 366 -9.51 19.68 0.46
CA GLU A 366 -9.04 20.50 -0.67
C GLU A 366 -7.86 19.84 -1.40
N GLU A 367 -7.02 19.12 -0.66
CA GLU A 367 -5.86 18.41 -1.21
C GLU A 367 -6.17 16.96 -1.62
N LEU A 368 -7.19 16.35 -0.99
CA LEU A 368 -7.57 14.96 -1.21
C LEU A 368 -9.07 14.78 -1.34
N ARG A 369 -9.48 14.20 -2.46
CA ARG A 369 -10.86 13.78 -2.72
C ARG A 369 -10.94 12.29 -3.02
N LEU A 370 -11.98 11.65 -2.50
CA LEU A 370 -12.17 10.21 -2.53
C LEU A 370 -13.51 9.84 -3.19
N ILE A 371 -13.48 8.78 -3.98
CA ILE A 371 -14.66 8.03 -4.41
C ILE A 371 -14.49 6.63 -3.86
N MET A 372 -15.45 6.19 -3.04
CA MET A 372 -15.43 4.87 -2.43
C MET A 372 -16.51 4.00 -3.03
N VAL A 373 -16.14 2.78 -3.43
CA VAL A 373 -17.06 1.78 -3.97
C VAL A 373 -17.02 0.55 -3.08
N ASP A 374 -18.14 0.23 -2.45
CA ASP A 374 -18.30 -0.95 -1.57
C ASP A 374 -19.56 -1.74 -1.94
N PRO A 375 -19.47 -2.70 -2.89
CA PRO A 375 -20.61 -3.53 -3.32
C PRO A 375 -21.27 -4.31 -2.19
N LYS A 376 -20.51 -4.58 -1.12
CA LYS A 376 -20.91 -5.48 -0.03
C LYS A 376 -21.31 -4.73 1.22
N MET A 377 -21.06 -3.42 1.29
CA MET A 377 -21.36 -2.55 2.43
C MET A 377 -20.72 -3.01 3.74
N LEU A 378 -19.56 -3.67 3.68
CA LEU A 378 -18.93 -4.26 4.86
C LEU A 378 -17.77 -3.45 5.40
N GLU A 379 -17.05 -2.72 4.54
CA GLU A 379 -15.71 -2.25 4.88
C GLU A 379 -15.60 -0.73 4.79
N LEU A 380 -16.20 -0.11 3.76
CA LEU A 380 -16.04 1.33 3.50
C LEU A 380 -17.25 2.16 3.90
N SER A 381 -18.39 1.55 4.20
CA SER A 381 -19.60 2.25 4.66
C SER A 381 -19.37 3.08 5.92
N VAL A 382 -18.35 2.75 6.72
CA VAL A 382 -17.96 3.51 7.91
C VAL A 382 -17.44 4.93 7.60
N TYR A 383 -16.99 5.18 6.36
CA TYR A 383 -16.48 6.48 5.92
C TYR A 383 -17.57 7.38 5.34
N ASP A 384 -18.82 6.94 5.29
CA ASP A 384 -19.89 7.75 4.73
C ASP A 384 -20.06 9.06 5.52
N GLY A 385 -20.17 10.17 4.79
CA GLY A 385 -20.29 11.52 5.37
C GLY A 385 -18.98 12.26 5.66
N ILE A 386 -17.80 11.67 5.47
CA ILE A 386 -16.54 12.44 5.60
C ILE A 386 -16.45 13.51 4.49
N PRO A 387 -15.85 14.69 4.77
CA PRO A 387 -15.82 15.81 3.81
C PRO A 387 -14.96 15.53 2.57
N HIS A 388 -14.06 14.54 2.63
CA HIS A 388 -13.22 14.12 1.50
C HIS A 388 -13.99 13.41 0.39
N LEU A 389 -15.21 12.91 0.66
CA LEU A 389 -16.00 12.18 -0.33
C LEU A 389 -16.57 13.12 -1.41
N LEU A 390 -16.44 12.72 -2.67
CA LEU A 390 -17.09 13.42 -3.81
C LEU A 390 -18.54 13.00 -4.00
N ALA A 391 -18.88 11.80 -3.57
CA ALA A 391 -20.21 11.21 -3.57
C ALA A 391 -20.32 10.27 -2.34
N PRO A 392 -21.54 9.95 -1.89
CA PRO A 392 -21.77 8.89 -0.90
C PRO A 392 -21.08 7.58 -1.30
N VAL A 393 -20.83 6.71 -0.32
CA VAL A 393 -20.19 5.41 -0.60
C VAL A 393 -21.05 4.62 -1.61
N VAL A 394 -20.48 4.35 -2.78
CA VAL A 394 -21.20 3.76 -3.91
C VAL A 394 -21.37 2.26 -3.68
N THR A 395 -22.61 1.80 -3.66
CA THR A 395 -22.97 0.41 -3.41
C THR A 395 -23.46 -0.30 -4.68
N ASP A 396 -24.14 0.43 -5.56
CA ASP A 396 -24.61 -0.11 -6.84
C ASP A 396 -23.47 -0.19 -7.88
N MET A 397 -23.41 -1.29 -8.62
CA MET A 397 -22.35 -1.54 -9.60
C MET A 397 -22.49 -0.69 -10.87
N LYS A 398 -23.69 -0.23 -11.22
CA LYS A 398 -23.91 0.70 -12.35
C LYS A 398 -23.45 2.10 -11.96
N GLU A 399 -23.75 2.54 -10.74
CA GLU A 399 -23.22 3.79 -10.18
C GLU A 399 -21.70 3.76 -10.07
N ALA A 400 -21.11 2.62 -9.70
CA ALA A 400 -19.66 2.45 -9.70
C ALA A 400 -19.08 2.64 -11.11
N ALA A 401 -19.72 2.08 -12.14
CA ALA A 401 -19.31 2.28 -13.53
C ALA A 401 -19.46 3.75 -13.97
N ASN A 402 -20.51 4.45 -13.54
CA ASN A 402 -20.68 5.88 -13.78
C ASN A 402 -19.57 6.70 -13.09
N SER A 403 -19.21 6.35 -11.85
CA SER A 403 -18.13 7.00 -11.10
C SER A 403 -16.79 6.91 -11.84
N LEU A 404 -16.48 5.74 -12.41
CA LEU A 404 -15.27 5.56 -13.21
C LEU A 404 -15.31 6.35 -14.52
N ARG A 405 -16.47 6.42 -15.19
CA ARG A 405 -16.65 7.29 -16.37
C ARG A 405 -16.41 8.76 -16.03
N TRP A 406 -16.93 9.22 -14.89
CA TRP A 406 -16.68 10.56 -14.39
C TRP A 406 -15.19 10.81 -14.13
N CYS A 407 -14.48 9.85 -13.53
CA CYS A 407 -13.02 9.96 -13.34
C CYS A 407 -12.27 10.17 -14.67
N VAL A 408 -12.70 9.50 -15.75
CA VAL A 408 -12.12 9.69 -17.09
C VAL A 408 -12.41 11.10 -17.61
N ALA A 409 -13.66 11.57 -17.49
CA ALA A 409 -14.03 12.92 -17.92
C ALA A 409 -13.28 14.02 -17.14
N GLU A 410 -13.14 13.88 -15.82
CA GLU A 410 -12.38 14.81 -14.98
C GLU A 410 -10.88 14.75 -15.30
N MET A 411 -10.32 13.58 -15.61
CA MET A 411 -8.94 13.45 -16.08
C MET A 411 -8.73 14.23 -17.40
N GLU A 412 -9.63 14.09 -18.38
CA GLU A 412 -9.55 14.83 -19.64
C GLU A 412 -9.68 16.35 -19.43
N ARG A 413 -10.60 16.77 -18.55
CA ARG A 413 -10.75 18.18 -18.17
C ARG A 413 -9.44 18.72 -17.58
N ARG A 414 -8.82 17.99 -16.66
CA ARG A 414 -7.52 18.37 -16.08
C ARG A 414 -6.42 18.45 -17.13
N TYR A 415 -6.36 17.53 -18.08
CA TYR A 415 -5.38 17.62 -19.18
C TYR A 415 -5.56 18.89 -20.02
N LYS A 416 -6.79 19.29 -20.33
CA LYS A 416 -7.08 20.54 -21.06
C LYS A 416 -6.63 21.76 -20.25
N LEU A 417 -6.93 21.81 -18.96
CA LEU A 417 -6.52 22.90 -18.07
C LEU A 417 -4.99 22.99 -17.93
N MET A 418 -4.33 21.84 -17.75
CA MET A 418 -2.87 21.77 -17.66
C MET A 418 -2.20 22.20 -18.97
N ALA A 419 -2.75 21.80 -20.12
CA ALA A 419 -2.25 22.22 -21.43
C ALA A 419 -2.40 23.73 -21.64
N ALA A 420 -3.56 24.30 -21.28
CA ALA A 420 -3.81 25.75 -21.36
C ALA A 420 -2.86 26.56 -20.46
N MET A 421 -2.55 26.03 -19.27
CA MET A 421 -1.60 26.63 -18.35
C MET A 421 -0.13 26.29 -18.66
N GLY A 422 0.16 25.44 -19.65
CA GLY A 422 1.52 25.04 -20.01
C GLY A 422 2.26 24.27 -18.91
N VAL A 423 1.56 23.43 -18.15
CA VAL A 423 2.12 22.60 -17.05
C VAL A 423 1.97 21.11 -17.36
N ARG A 424 2.80 20.27 -16.72
CA ARG A 424 2.88 18.83 -17.01
C ARG A 424 2.18 17.92 -16.01
N ASN A 425 1.82 18.45 -14.83
CA ASN A 425 1.21 17.67 -13.75
C ASN A 425 0.38 18.58 -12.84
N ILE A 426 -0.43 17.96 -11.99
CA ILE A 426 -1.34 18.67 -11.08
C ILE A 426 -0.60 19.54 -10.07
N ALA A 427 0.57 19.11 -9.57
CA ALA A 427 1.36 19.91 -8.65
C ALA A 427 1.82 21.23 -9.30
N GLY A 428 2.25 21.18 -10.56
CA GLY A 428 2.61 22.37 -11.34
C GLY A 428 1.40 23.23 -11.71
N PHE A 429 0.21 22.64 -11.86
CA PHE A 429 -1.03 23.39 -12.06
C PHE A 429 -1.41 24.15 -10.79
N ASN A 430 -1.41 23.49 -9.64
CA ASN A 430 -1.74 24.10 -8.35
C ASN A 430 -0.76 25.23 -8.00
N GLY A 431 0.54 25.02 -8.17
CA GLY A 431 1.54 26.07 -7.90
C GLY A 431 1.54 27.25 -8.87
N LYS A 432 0.64 27.29 -9.86
CA LYS A 432 0.35 28.48 -10.67
C LYS A 432 -0.91 29.23 -10.24
N LEU A 433 -1.76 28.58 -9.43
CA LEU A 433 -2.97 29.17 -8.86
C LEU A 433 -2.67 29.85 -7.53
N ASP A 434 -1.71 29.31 -6.77
CA ASP A 434 -1.06 29.95 -5.63
C ASP A 434 -0.16 31.12 -6.09
#